data_AF-A0A840I280-F1
#
_entry.id   AF-A0A840I280-F1
#
_cell.length_a   1.000
_cell.length_b   1.000
_cell.length_c   1.000
_cell.angle_alpha   90.00
_cell.angle_beta   90.00
_cell.angle_gamma   90.00
#
_symmetry.space_group_name_H-M   'P 1'
#
loop_
_entity.id
_entity.type
_entity.pdbx_description
1 polymer ?
#
loop_
_entity_poly.entity_id
_entity_poly.type
_entity_poly.pdbx_seq_one_letter_code
_entity_poly.pdbx_strand_id
1 'polypeptide(L)'
;MSGRPSILLVLTVLFGVGAAGRGAEALVSLDAVPRSSLEPVTEAPHAFEALDDWSADLDERAEAIEARSIAADMALAEAKRHAARARAVQAEEHENAGRRQAALYGAMPPAKAAAVLSSLDADAAARILEAMPPQTAGAIVAAMTADSAKAVARAMSG
;
A
#
# COMPACT_ATOMS: atom_id res chain seq x y z
N MET A 1 -18.52 0.47 -61.20
CA MET A 1 -17.24 0.93 -60.63
C MET A 1 -17.50 1.42 -59.23
N SER A 2 -17.17 0.62 -58.23
CA SER A 2 -17.14 1.01 -56.82
C SER A 2 -16.40 -0.09 -56.06
N GLY A 3 -15.13 0.16 -55.79
CA GLY A 3 -14.29 -0.71 -54.96
C GLY A 3 -14.65 -0.57 -53.48
N ARG A 4 -14.42 -1.65 -52.73
CA ARG A 4 -14.26 -1.58 -51.27
C ARG A 4 -12.98 -2.35 -50.91
N PRO A 5 -12.12 -1.78 -50.04
CA PRO A 5 -10.77 -2.26 -49.82
C PRO A 5 -10.72 -3.44 -48.85
N SER A 6 -9.69 -4.26 -49.07
CA SER A 6 -9.25 -5.40 -48.28
C SER A 6 -9.11 -5.08 -46.80
N ILE A 7 -9.74 -5.90 -45.95
CA ILE A 7 -9.48 -5.96 -44.52
C ILE A 7 -8.14 -6.68 -44.33
N LEU A 8 -7.13 -5.91 -43.96
CA LEU A 8 -5.81 -6.37 -43.51
C LEU A 8 -5.97 -7.16 -42.22
N LEU A 9 -5.72 -8.46 -42.29
CA LEU A 9 -5.66 -9.36 -41.15
C LEU A 9 -4.25 -9.21 -40.52
N VAL A 10 -4.15 -8.44 -39.45
CA VAL A 10 -2.95 -8.34 -38.61
C VAL A 10 -3.00 -9.51 -37.63
N LEU A 11 -2.30 -10.59 -37.96
CA LEU A 11 -2.14 -11.75 -37.09
C LEU A 11 -0.77 -11.64 -36.40
N THR A 12 -0.72 -10.88 -35.32
CA THR A 12 0.46 -10.74 -34.48
C THR A 12 0.55 -11.94 -33.55
N VAL A 13 1.30 -12.96 -33.95
CA VAL A 13 1.78 -14.00 -33.03
C VAL A 13 2.89 -13.35 -32.18
N LEU A 14 2.58 -13.09 -30.91
CA LEU A 14 3.55 -12.57 -29.95
C LEU A 14 3.58 -13.51 -28.75
N PHE A 15 4.35 -14.59 -28.87
CA PHE A 15 4.83 -15.35 -27.73
C PHE A 15 6.32 -15.62 -27.91
N GLY A 16 7.15 -15.03 -27.04
CA GLY A 16 8.60 -15.19 -27.10
C GLY A 16 9.37 -14.12 -26.34
N VAL A 17 8.98 -13.82 -25.09
CA VAL A 17 9.88 -13.13 -24.16
C VAL A 17 10.81 -14.16 -23.53
N GLY A 18 12.11 -13.99 -23.75
CA GLY A 18 13.13 -14.32 -22.75
C GLY A 18 14.04 -15.50 -23.05
N ALA A 19 15.17 -15.25 -23.74
CA ALA A 19 16.48 -15.69 -23.29
C ALA A 19 17.57 -14.96 -24.08
N ALA A 20 18.38 -14.18 -23.38
CA ALA A 20 19.54 -13.50 -23.92
C ALA A 20 20.64 -14.50 -24.32
N GLY A 21 21.28 -14.24 -25.46
CA GLY A 21 22.65 -14.66 -25.74
C GLY A 21 22.84 -16.10 -26.21
N ARG A 22 22.82 -16.31 -27.53
CA ARG A 22 23.91 -16.92 -28.32
C ARG A 22 23.41 -17.23 -29.73
N GLY A 23 24.26 -16.91 -30.71
CA GLY A 23 24.19 -17.50 -32.04
C GLY A 23 23.20 -16.83 -32.98
N ALA A 24 23.71 -15.87 -33.76
CA ALA A 24 23.36 -15.84 -35.17
C ALA A 24 23.54 -17.27 -35.74
N GLU A 25 22.57 -17.75 -36.52
CA GLU A 25 22.43 -19.09 -37.16
C GLU A 25 21.15 -19.81 -36.72
N ALA A 26 20.01 -19.18 -36.96
CA ALA A 26 18.72 -19.86 -37.09
C ALA A 26 17.85 -19.05 -38.06
N LEU A 27 18.39 -18.78 -39.26
CA LEU A 27 17.55 -18.51 -40.40
C LEU A 27 16.84 -19.83 -40.70
N VAL A 28 15.69 -20.04 -40.06
CA VAL A 28 14.75 -21.09 -40.45
C VAL A 28 14.44 -20.83 -41.92
N SER A 29 14.95 -21.72 -42.77
CA SER A 29 14.52 -21.88 -44.15
C SER A 29 13.00 -21.88 -44.16
N LEU A 30 12.41 -20.80 -44.67
CA LEU A 30 11.06 -20.80 -45.24
C LEU A 30 11.12 -21.58 -46.55
N ASP A 31 11.48 -22.87 -46.45
CA ASP A 31 11.22 -23.80 -47.53
C ASP A 31 9.71 -23.90 -47.64
N ALA A 32 9.23 -23.65 -48.86
CA ALA A 32 7.82 -23.54 -49.18
C ALA A 32 7.04 -24.70 -48.56
N VAL A 33 6.10 -24.38 -47.66
CA VAL A 33 5.13 -25.35 -47.16
C VAL A 33 4.51 -26.03 -48.39
N PRO A 34 4.70 -27.34 -48.59
CA PRO A 34 4.16 -28.02 -49.76
C PRO A 34 2.64 -27.83 -49.75
N ARG A 35 2.11 -27.14 -50.76
CA ARG A 35 0.67 -26.87 -50.93
C ARG A 35 -0.19 -28.14 -51.04
N SER A 36 0.44 -29.32 -51.12
CA SER A 36 -0.22 -30.63 -51.20
C SER A 36 -0.63 -31.22 -49.85
N SER A 37 -0.45 -30.49 -48.73
CA SER A 37 -0.98 -30.88 -47.42
C SER A 37 -1.98 -29.86 -46.85
N LEU A 38 -2.52 -28.99 -47.71
CA LEU A 38 -3.77 -28.29 -47.40
C LEU A 38 -4.89 -29.32 -47.58
N GLU A 39 -5.05 -30.21 -46.60
CA GLU A 39 -6.36 -30.81 -46.41
C GLU A 39 -7.37 -29.66 -46.36
N PRO A 40 -8.51 -29.74 -47.06
CA PRO A 40 -9.56 -28.76 -46.85
C PRO A 40 -9.83 -28.80 -45.36
N VAL A 41 -9.72 -27.65 -44.69
CA VAL A 41 -10.08 -27.49 -43.27
C VAL A 41 -11.57 -27.81 -43.17
N THR A 42 -11.88 -29.09 -43.16
CA THR A 42 -13.22 -29.67 -43.09
C THR A 42 -13.68 -29.68 -41.63
N GLU A 43 -12.76 -29.39 -40.70
CA GLU A 43 -13.00 -29.07 -39.30
C GLU A 43 -13.30 -27.58 -39.04
N ALA A 44 -13.33 -26.73 -40.08
CA ALA A 44 -13.62 -25.31 -39.94
C ALA A 44 -14.90 -24.99 -39.13
N PRO A 45 -16.06 -25.67 -39.34
CA PRO A 45 -17.25 -25.35 -38.56
C PRO A 45 -17.09 -25.63 -37.05
N HIS A 46 -16.40 -26.72 -36.68
CA HIS A 46 -16.15 -27.04 -35.27
C HIS A 46 -15.10 -26.12 -34.63
N ALA A 47 -14.15 -25.60 -35.42
CA ALA A 47 -13.17 -24.62 -34.95
C ALA A 47 -13.80 -23.25 -34.63
N PHE A 48 -14.82 -22.82 -35.38
CA PHE A 48 -15.55 -21.58 -35.08
C PHE A 48 -16.46 -21.72 -33.85
N GLU A 49 -17.16 -22.85 -33.71
CA GLU A 49 -17.97 -23.15 -32.52
C GLU A 49 -17.11 -23.18 -31.23
N ALA A 50 -15.94 -23.83 -31.27
CA ALA A 50 -15.00 -23.83 -30.14
C ALA A 50 -14.44 -22.44 -29.80
N LEU A 51 -14.33 -21.53 -30.79
CA LEU A 51 -13.92 -20.15 -30.57
C LEU A 51 -15.04 -19.31 -29.94
N ASP A 52 -16.28 -19.52 -30.35
CA ASP A 52 -17.45 -18.85 -29.75
C ASP A 52 -17.63 -19.27 -28.29
N ASP A 53 -17.51 -20.57 -27.99
CA ASP A 53 -17.54 -21.10 -26.62
C ASP A 53 -16.40 -20.51 -25.76
N TRP A 54 -15.20 -20.41 -26.32
CA TRP A 54 -14.06 -19.80 -25.62
C TRP A 54 -14.24 -18.30 -25.41
N SER A 55 -14.82 -17.58 -26.38
CA SER A 55 -15.14 -16.16 -26.22
C SER A 55 -16.16 -15.96 -25.09
N ALA A 56 -17.19 -16.80 -25.02
CA ALA A 56 -18.18 -16.75 -23.96
C ALA A 56 -17.55 -17.03 -22.57
N ASP A 57 -16.65 -18.02 -22.45
CA ASP A 57 -15.89 -18.28 -21.21
C ASP A 57 -15.04 -17.06 -20.81
N LEU A 58 -14.37 -16.43 -21.77
CA LEU A 58 -13.55 -15.24 -21.50
C LEU A 58 -14.38 -14.06 -21.03
N ASP A 59 -15.55 -13.83 -21.62
CA ASP A 59 -16.45 -12.75 -21.22
C ASP A 59 -16.97 -12.98 -19.79
N GLU A 60 -17.43 -14.21 -19.47
CA GLU A 60 -17.86 -14.57 -18.11
C GLU A 60 -16.73 -14.36 -17.10
N ARG A 61 -15.50 -14.75 -17.45
CA ARG A 61 -14.33 -14.57 -16.57
C ARG A 61 -13.92 -13.11 -16.44
N ALA A 62 -14.05 -12.31 -17.49
CA ALA A 62 -13.78 -10.87 -17.45
C ALA A 62 -14.76 -10.17 -16.50
N GLU A 63 -16.05 -10.47 -16.60
CA GLU A 63 -17.09 -9.96 -15.68
C GLU A 63 -16.81 -10.37 -14.23
N ALA A 64 -16.43 -11.63 -14.00
CA ALA A 64 -16.10 -12.11 -12.66
C ALA A 64 -14.88 -11.41 -12.06
N ILE A 65 -13.86 -11.12 -12.87
CA ILE A 65 -12.66 -10.37 -12.45
C ILE A 65 -13.02 -8.92 -12.12
N GLU A 66 -13.85 -8.27 -12.94
CA GLU A 66 -14.31 -6.90 -12.70
C GLU A 66 -15.16 -6.81 -11.43
N ALA A 67 -16.12 -7.72 -11.25
CA ALA A 67 -16.91 -7.76 -10.02
C ALA A 67 -16.02 -7.95 -8.78
N ARG A 68 -15.01 -8.82 -8.88
CA ARG A 68 -14.05 -9.05 -7.79
C ARG A 68 -13.14 -7.84 -7.54
N SER A 69 -12.72 -7.13 -8.58
CA SER A 69 -11.86 -5.94 -8.43
C SER A 69 -12.63 -4.80 -7.74
N ILE A 70 -13.87 -4.55 -8.15
CA ILE A 70 -14.76 -3.58 -7.51
C ILE A 70 -14.99 -3.94 -6.04
N ALA A 71 -15.29 -5.21 -5.74
CA ALA A 71 -15.47 -5.66 -4.36
C ALA A 71 -14.18 -5.50 -3.52
N ALA A 72 -13.01 -5.78 -4.09
CA ALA A 72 -11.73 -5.59 -3.43
C ALA A 72 -11.44 -4.11 -3.14
N ASP A 73 -11.74 -3.22 -4.07
CA ASP A 73 -11.58 -1.77 -3.89
C ASP A 73 -12.51 -1.23 -2.78
N MET A 74 -13.75 -1.69 -2.76
CA MET A 74 -14.71 -1.35 -1.69
C MET A 74 -14.22 -1.84 -0.33
N ALA A 75 -13.78 -3.10 -0.24
CA ALA A 75 -13.25 -3.68 1.00
C ALA A 75 -11.99 -2.95 1.48
N LEU A 76 -11.09 -2.57 0.57
CA LEU A 76 -9.90 -1.78 0.90
C LEU A 76 -10.28 -0.39 1.42
N ALA A 77 -11.26 0.26 0.80
CA ALA A 77 -11.75 1.56 1.25
C ALA A 77 -12.36 1.49 2.66
N GLU A 78 -13.15 0.44 2.93
CA GLU A 78 -13.71 0.18 4.26
C GLU A 78 -12.61 -0.10 5.29
N ALA A 79 -11.66 -0.98 4.99
CA ALA A 79 -10.53 -1.29 5.87
C ALA A 79 -9.71 -0.03 6.20
N LYS A 80 -9.46 0.85 5.22
CA LYS A 80 -8.79 2.14 5.45
C LYS A 80 -9.58 3.04 6.39
N ARG A 81 -10.91 3.10 6.26
CA ARG A 81 -11.77 3.88 7.17
C ARG A 81 -11.71 3.33 8.59
N HIS A 82 -11.77 2.02 8.76
CA HIS A 82 -11.64 1.40 10.09
C HIS A 82 -10.27 1.66 10.71
N ALA A 83 -9.19 1.50 9.95
CA ALA A 83 -7.83 1.80 10.42
C ALA A 83 -7.68 3.28 10.82
N ALA A 84 -8.24 4.20 10.03
CA ALA A 84 -8.22 5.63 10.35
C ALA A 84 -8.99 5.94 11.65
N ARG A 85 -10.17 5.35 11.84
CA ARG A 85 -10.95 5.49 13.08
C ARG A 85 -10.23 4.94 14.29
N ALA A 86 -9.65 3.74 14.18
CA ALA A 86 -8.89 3.13 15.27
C ALA A 86 -7.67 4.00 15.66
N ARG A 87 -6.95 4.54 14.67
CA ARG A 87 -5.84 5.47 14.92
C ARG A 87 -6.30 6.76 15.60
N ALA A 88 -7.44 7.31 15.20
CA ALA A 88 -8.00 8.50 15.84
C ALA A 88 -8.35 8.23 17.31
N VAL A 89 -9.02 7.11 17.61
CA VAL A 89 -9.34 6.71 18.99
C VAL A 89 -8.07 6.52 19.82
N GLN A 90 -7.06 5.80 19.29
CA GLN A 90 -5.78 5.64 19.98
C GLN A 90 -5.09 6.99 20.23
N ALA A 91 -5.10 7.90 19.25
CA ALA A 91 -4.50 9.22 19.41
C ALA A 91 -5.21 10.02 20.52
N GLU A 92 -6.55 10.01 20.56
CA GLU A 92 -7.34 10.63 21.63
C GLU A 92 -7.05 9.99 23.00
N GLU A 93 -6.96 8.67 23.08
CA GLU A 93 -6.62 7.96 24.33
C GLU A 93 -5.22 8.33 24.83
N HIS A 94 -4.24 8.39 23.93
CA HIS A 94 -2.87 8.81 24.25
C HIS A 94 -2.83 10.26 24.72
N GLU A 95 -3.51 11.18 24.04
CA GLU A 95 -3.61 12.58 24.43
C GLU A 95 -4.30 12.73 25.79
N ASN A 96 -5.40 12.00 26.01
CA ASN A 96 -6.11 11.98 27.29
C ASN A 96 -5.26 11.39 28.42
N ALA A 97 -4.47 10.35 28.15
CA ALA A 97 -3.54 9.80 29.13
C ALA A 97 -2.46 10.83 29.51
N GLY A 98 -1.87 11.50 28.52
CA GLY A 98 -0.91 12.59 28.73
C GLY A 98 -1.51 13.72 29.57
N ARG A 99 -2.72 14.19 29.25
CA ARG A 99 -3.44 15.20 30.03
C ARG A 99 -3.68 14.78 31.48
N ARG A 100 -4.07 13.52 31.74
CA ARG A 100 -4.28 13.03 33.11
C ARG A 100 -2.98 12.98 33.90
N GLN A 101 -1.89 12.54 33.29
CA GLN A 101 -0.57 12.52 33.91
C GLN A 101 -0.08 13.96 34.19
N ALA A 102 -0.23 14.86 33.22
CA ALA A 102 0.09 16.27 33.36
C ALA A 102 -0.69 16.92 34.52
N ALA A 103 -2.00 16.66 34.62
CA ALA A 103 -2.81 17.15 35.72
C ALA A 103 -2.36 16.59 37.08
N LEU A 104 -2.07 15.28 37.14
CA LEU A 104 -1.63 14.62 38.38
C LEU A 104 -0.31 15.21 38.89
N TYR A 105 0.71 15.30 38.04
CA TYR A 105 2.03 15.79 38.43
C TYR A 105 2.06 17.31 38.58
N GLY A 106 1.29 18.05 37.76
CA GLY A 106 1.16 19.50 37.86
C GLY A 106 0.45 19.98 39.12
N ALA A 107 -0.38 19.13 39.74
CA ALA A 107 -1.00 19.41 41.04
C ALA A 107 -0.05 19.17 42.24
N MET A 108 1.11 18.56 42.02
CA MET A 108 2.10 18.33 43.09
C MET A 108 3.00 19.56 43.29
N PRO A 109 3.63 19.71 44.47
CA PRO A 109 4.71 20.68 44.64
C PRO A 109 5.82 20.46 43.59
N PRO A 110 6.34 21.53 42.95
CA PRO A 110 7.27 21.40 41.81
C PRO A 110 8.50 20.53 42.09
N ALA A 111 9.10 20.64 43.28
CA ALA A 111 10.25 19.81 43.66
C ALA A 111 9.92 18.31 43.77
N LYS A 112 8.69 17.97 44.22
CA LYS A 112 8.25 16.57 44.30
C LYS A 112 7.96 16.02 42.90
N ALA A 113 7.29 16.80 42.05
CA ALA A 113 7.06 16.43 40.66
C ALA A 113 8.40 16.23 39.93
N ALA A 114 9.35 17.15 40.11
CA ALA A 114 10.68 17.08 39.52
C ALA A 114 11.42 15.80 39.92
N ALA A 115 11.39 15.43 41.21
CA ALA A 115 11.99 14.19 41.68
C ALA A 115 11.39 12.94 41.02
N VAL A 116 10.05 12.89 40.90
CA VAL A 116 9.36 11.77 40.23
C VAL A 116 9.69 11.73 38.73
N LEU A 117 9.55 12.86 38.03
CA LEU A 117 9.81 12.91 36.58
C LEU A 117 11.29 12.66 36.25
N SER A 118 12.22 13.01 37.14
CA SER A 118 13.65 12.72 36.96
C SER A 118 13.99 11.22 37.09
N SER A 119 13.08 10.42 37.64
CA SER A 119 13.20 8.95 37.72
C SER A 119 12.59 8.23 36.50
N LEU A 120 11.83 8.96 35.67
CA LEU A 120 11.26 8.43 34.45
C LEU A 120 12.29 8.49 33.30
N ASP A 121 12.00 7.73 32.26
CA ASP A 121 12.66 7.92 30.97
C ASP A 121 12.43 9.33 30.42
N ALA A 122 13.45 9.88 29.74
CA ALA A 122 13.44 11.28 29.29
C ALA A 122 12.28 11.57 28.33
N ASP A 123 11.93 10.64 27.43
CA ASP A 123 10.82 10.80 26.49
C ASP A 123 9.46 10.72 27.18
N ALA A 124 9.35 9.93 28.25
CA ALA A 124 8.13 9.88 29.06
C ALA A 124 7.94 11.18 29.86
N ALA A 125 9.00 11.67 30.50
CA ALA A 125 8.96 12.93 31.24
C ALA A 125 8.68 14.13 30.32
N ALA A 126 9.31 14.18 29.14
CA ALA A 126 9.07 15.20 28.13
C ALA A 126 7.60 15.27 27.71
N ARG A 127 7.00 14.15 27.30
CA ARG A 127 5.58 14.09 26.89
C ARG A 127 4.63 14.57 27.99
N ILE A 128 4.92 14.23 29.24
CA ILE A 128 4.12 14.66 30.39
C ILE A 128 4.24 16.18 30.59
N LEU A 129 5.45 16.74 30.47
CA LEU A 129 5.70 18.17 30.62
C LEU A 129 5.13 19.00 29.46
N GLU A 130 5.17 18.47 28.23
CA GLU A 130 4.56 19.10 27.04
C GLU A 130 3.04 19.21 27.15
N ALA A 131 2.41 18.25 27.82
CA ALA A 131 0.98 18.25 28.08
C ALA A 131 0.56 19.20 29.23
N MET A 132 1.49 19.90 29.88
CA MET A 132 1.22 20.86 30.95
C MET A 132 1.21 22.32 30.45
N PRO A 133 0.57 23.25 31.18
CA PRO A 133 0.78 24.68 30.99
C PRO A 133 2.28 25.05 31.12
N PRO A 134 2.81 25.93 30.27
CA PRO A 134 4.25 26.25 30.23
C PRO A 134 4.82 26.73 31.57
N GLN A 135 4.03 27.46 32.36
CA GLN A 135 4.45 27.97 33.67
C GLN A 135 4.64 26.84 34.68
N THR A 136 3.73 25.85 34.70
CA THR A 136 3.82 24.68 35.57
C THR A 136 4.98 23.78 35.16
N ALA A 137 5.11 23.48 33.86
CA ALA A 137 6.22 22.69 33.34
C ALA A 137 7.57 23.36 33.64
N GLY A 138 7.68 24.67 33.39
CA GLY A 138 8.90 25.44 33.66
C GLY A 138 9.31 25.43 35.12
N ALA A 139 8.35 25.56 36.05
CA ALA A 139 8.62 25.47 37.49
C ALA A 139 9.14 24.09 37.91
N ILE A 140 8.63 23.02 37.29
CA ILE A 140 9.08 21.65 37.56
C ILE A 140 10.48 21.43 36.99
N VAL A 141 10.73 21.83 35.74
CA VAL A 141 12.06 21.72 35.11
C VAL A 141 13.11 22.52 35.88
N ALA A 142 12.77 23.70 36.39
CA ALA A 142 13.66 24.50 37.22
C ALA A 142 14.03 23.82 38.56
N ALA A 143 13.20 22.88 39.03
CA ALA A 143 13.45 22.10 40.24
C ALA A 143 14.14 20.74 39.96
N MET A 144 14.40 20.39 38.68
CA MET A 144 15.14 19.19 38.31
C MET A 144 16.65 19.39 38.44
N THR A 145 17.40 18.29 38.46
CA THR A 145 18.86 18.36 38.30
C THR A 145 19.21 18.82 36.88
N ALA A 146 20.38 19.45 36.72
CA ALA A 146 20.83 19.95 35.41
C ALA A 146 20.91 18.83 34.35
N ASP A 147 21.36 17.63 34.74
CA ASP A 147 21.47 16.49 33.82
C ASP A 147 20.10 15.98 33.39
N SER A 148 19.15 15.81 34.33
CA SER A 148 17.80 15.38 34.00
C SER A 148 17.05 16.43 33.16
N ALA A 149 17.16 17.71 33.52
CA ALA A 149 16.56 18.80 32.75
C ALA A 149 17.10 18.86 31.32
N LYS A 150 18.41 18.68 31.14
CA LYS A 150 19.05 18.62 29.82
C LYS A 150 18.57 17.43 29.00
N ALA A 151 18.45 16.25 29.60
CA ALA A 151 17.97 15.05 28.91
C ALA A 151 16.54 15.22 28.41
N VAL A 152 15.66 15.75 29.27
CA VAL A 152 14.26 16.02 28.94
C VAL A 152 14.13 17.12 27.88
N ALA A 153 14.87 18.23 28.02
CA ALA A 153 14.85 19.31 27.03
C ALA A 153 15.31 18.83 25.64
N ARG A 154 16.26 17.90 25.59
CA ARG A 154 16.68 17.27 24.33
C ARG A 154 15.55 16.43 23.73
N ALA A 155 14.86 15.64 24.54
CA ALA A 155 13.72 14.83 24.10
C ALA A 155 12.57 15.69 23.55
N MET A 156 12.31 16.86 24.12
CA MET A 156 11.29 17.81 23.62
C MET A 156 11.68 18.52 22.31
N SER A 157 12.97 18.49 21.95
CA SER A 157 13.50 19.19 20.76
C SER A 157 13.76 18.28 19.56
N GLY A 158 13.63 16.97 19.74
CA GLY A 158 13.84 15.94 18.72
C GLY A 158 12.55 15.57 18.01
#